data_AF-A0AAW4SXK6-F1
#
_entry.id   AF-A0AAW4SXK6-F1
#
_cell.length_a   1.000
_cell.length_b   1.000
_cell.length_c   1.000
_cell.angle_alpha   90.00
_cell.angle_beta   90.00
_cell.angle_gamma   90.00
#
_symmetry.space_group_name_H-M   'P 1'
#
loop_
_entity.id
_entity.type
_entity.pdbx_description
1 polymer ?
#
loop_
_entity_poly.entity_id
_entity_poly.type
_entity_poly.pdbx_seq_one_letter_code
_entity_poly.pdbx_strand_id
1 'polypeptide(L)'
;MYLTDLTETEWQYITKVLNLQTRKRKYDLRMIWNTIFYLVKTGCQWRMLPKEFPKWESVYYYYRKWASLDVFDLLLDRLRGHVRVERSQNMEPSVGIYR
;
A
#
# COMPACT_ATOMS: atom_id res chain seq x y z
N MET A 1 6.78 6.16 16.35
CA MET A 1 6.04 6.69 15.18
C MET A 1 7.08 6.97 14.11
N TYR A 2 7.04 6.22 13.01
CA TYR A 2 8.03 6.28 11.95
C TYR A 2 7.54 7.24 10.84
N LEU A 3 8.47 7.88 10.13
CA LEU A 3 8.17 8.73 8.96
C LEU A 3 7.44 7.99 7.82
N THR A 4 7.35 6.66 7.91
CA THR A 4 6.67 5.78 6.96
C THR A 4 5.26 5.38 7.39
N ASP A 5 4.81 5.83 8.55
CA ASP A 5 3.46 5.53 9.04
C ASP A 5 2.42 6.27 8.21
N LEU A 6 1.35 5.56 7.85
CA LEU A 6 0.25 6.16 7.08
C LEU A 6 -0.48 7.22 7.91
N THR A 7 -0.72 8.36 7.27
CA THR A 7 -1.63 9.37 7.80
C THR A 7 -3.06 8.81 7.89
N GLU A 8 -3.90 9.42 8.73
CA GLU A 8 -5.29 8.99 8.88
C GLU A 8 -6.05 9.06 7.55
N THR A 9 -5.81 10.11 6.76
CA THR A 9 -6.44 10.31 5.46
C THR A 9 -6.05 9.23 4.45
N GLU A 10 -4.76 8.88 4.37
CA GLU A 10 -4.28 7.78 3.51
C GLU A 10 -4.86 6.44 3.95
N TRP A 11 -4.92 6.20 5.27
CA TRP A 11 -5.50 4.98 5.83
C TRP A 11 -6.99 4.84 5.49
N GLN A 12 -7.76 5.92 5.60
CA GLN A 12 -9.17 5.94 5.20
C GLN A 12 -9.35 5.64 3.72
N TYR A 13 -8.49 6.20 2.86
CA TYR A 13 -8.51 5.93 1.43
C TYR A 13 -8.28 4.45 1.14
N ILE A 14 -7.22 3.86 1.69
CA ILE A 14 -6.90 2.43 1.54
C ILE A 14 -8.05 1.55 2.03
N THR A 15 -8.61 1.87 3.21
CA THR A 15 -9.72 1.11 3.81
C THR A 15 -10.94 1.13 2.90
N LYS A 16 -11.26 2.28 2.30
CA LYS A 16 -12.39 2.46 1.37
C LYS A 16 -12.17 1.69 0.06
N VAL A 17 -10.98 1.78 -0.52
CA VAL A 17 -10.64 1.11 -1.79
C VAL A 17 -10.66 -0.40 -1.64
N LEU A 18 -10.11 -0.91 -0.53
CA LEU A 18 -9.99 -2.35 -0.28
C LEU A 18 -11.21 -2.95 0.43
N ASN A 19 -12.24 -2.13 0.71
CA ASN A 19 -13.44 -2.50 1.44
C ASN A 19 -13.14 -3.40 2.66
N LEU A 20 -12.15 -2.98 3.45
CA LEU A 20 -11.63 -3.79 4.54
C LEU A 20 -12.68 -3.85 5.65
N GLN A 21 -13.32 -5.01 5.80
CA GLN A 21 -14.24 -5.25 6.91
C GLN A 21 -13.49 -5.15 8.25
N THR A 22 -14.03 -4.36 9.18
CA THR A 22 -13.65 -4.27 10.60
C THR A 22 -14.05 -5.54 11.34
N ARG A 23 -13.35 -6.65 11.04
CA ARG A 23 -13.38 -7.85 11.87
C ARG A 23 -12.35 -7.73 12.98
N LYS A 24 -12.68 -8.20 14.19
CA LYS A 24 -11.72 -8.35 15.29
C LYS A 24 -10.58 -9.27 14.84
N ARG A 25 -9.38 -8.71 14.79
CA ARG A 25 -8.13 -9.41 14.44
C ARG A 25 -7.14 -9.25 15.59
N LYS A 26 -6.18 -10.17 15.67
CA LYS A 26 -5.11 -10.14 16.67
C LYS A 26 -4.21 -8.90 16.53
N TYR A 27 -4.01 -8.44 15.30
CA TYR A 27 -3.27 -7.22 14.97
C TYR A 27 -4.16 -6.29 14.17
N ASP A 28 -4.03 -4.99 14.42
CA ASP A 28 -4.67 -3.97 13.61
C ASP A 28 -4.11 -4.01 12.17
N LEU A 29 -5.01 -3.94 11.19
CA LEU A 29 -4.64 -3.91 9.78
C LEU A 29 -3.78 -2.67 9.47
N ARG A 30 -4.05 -1.55 10.14
CA ARG A 30 -3.22 -0.34 9.97
C ARG A 30 -1.78 -0.61 10.35
N MET A 31 -1.56 -1.33 11.45
CA MET A 31 -0.22 -1.66 11.93
C MET A 31 0.51 -2.58 10.94
N ILE A 32 -0.20 -3.52 10.33
CA ILE A 32 0.35 -4.39 9.28
C ILE A 32 0.74 -3.57 8.04
N TRP A 33 -0.13 -2.67 7.59
CA TRP A 33 0.17 -1.77 6.46
C TRP A 33 1.37 -0.88 6.73
N ASN A 34 1.43 -0.22 7.89
CA ASN A 34 2.60 0.58 8.30
C ASN A 34 3.89 -0.25 8.27
N THR A 35 3.81 -1.51 8.73
CA THR A 35 4.97 -2.41 8.71
C THR A 35 5.41 -2.75 7.28
N ILE A 36 4.47 -3.02 6.38
CA ILE A 36 4.76 -3.27 4.96
C ILE A 36 5.39 -2.03 4.32
N PHE A 37 4.84 -0.84 4.55
CA PHE A 37 5.39 0.42 4.04
C PHE A 37 6.79 0.70 4.58
N TYR A 38 7.01 0.45 5.87
CA TYR A 38 8.33 0.56 6.48
C TYR A 38 9.34 -0.37 5.79
N LEU A 39 8.99 -1.64 5.57
CA LEU A 39 9.85 -2.61 4.89
C LEU A 39 10.17 -2.20 3.45
N VAL A 40 9.15 -1.79 2.68
CA VAL A 40 9.34 -1.36 1.28
C VAL A 40 10.19 -0.10 1.18
N LYS A 41 10.01 0.85 2.11
CA LYS A 41 10.77 2.12 2.10
C LYS A 41 12.20 1.96 2.57
N THR A 42 12.43 1.14 3.59
CA THR A 42 13.76 0.96 4.20
C THR A 42 14.58 -0.15 3.53
N GLY A 43 13.92 -1.09 2.83
CA GLY A 43 14.57 -2.29 2.30
C GLY A 43 15.04 -3.26 3.40
N CYS A 44 14.56 -3.09 4.63
CA CYS A 44 14.97 -3.93 5.75
C CYS A 44 14.55 -5.39 5.52
N GLN A 45 15.37 -6.33 5.98
CA GLN A 45 15.04 -7.74 5.90
C GLN A 45 13.84 -8.07 6.82
N TRP A 46 12.94 -8.94 6.37
CA TRP A 46 11.75 -9.35 7.13
C TRP A 46 12.06 -9.80 8.56
N ARG A 47 13.19 -10.50 8.76
CA ARG A 47 13.63 -11.00 10.07
C ARG A 47 14.23 -9.92 10.98
N MET A 48 14.57 -8.76 10.43
CA MET A 48 15.16 -7.63 11.14
C MET A 48 14.12 -6.56 11.50
N LEU A 49 12.82 -6.91 11.42
CA LEU A 49 11.75 -6.02 11.84
C LEU A 49 11.91 -5.60 13.32
N PRO A 50 11.80 -4.30 13.64
CA PRO A 50 11.76 -3.83 15.01
C PRO A 50 10.67 -4.53 15.84
N LYS A 51 10.95 -4.77 17.12
CA LYS A 51 10.04 -5.48 18.05
C LYS A 51 8.72 -4.75 18.31
N GLU A 52 8.65 -3.46 17.96
CA GLU A 52 7.44 -2.65 18.03
C GLU A 52 6.38 -3.08 17.02
N PHE A 53 6.80 -3.71 15.91
CA PHE A 53 5.90 -4.17 14.88
C PHE A 53 5.33 -5.58 15.16
N PRO A 54 4.19 -5.93 14.54
CA PRO A 54 3.69 -7.30 14.56
C PRO A 54 4.76 -8.28 14.06
N LYS A 55 4.66 -9.52 14.54
CA LYS A 55 5.55 -10.61 14.11
C LYS A 55 5.63 -10.69 12.58
N TRP A 56 6.85 -10.75 12.06
CA TRP A 56 7.12 -10.72 10.62
C TRP A 56 6.35 -11.81 9.86
N GLU A 57 6.10 -12.98 10.46
CA GLU A 57 5.31 -14.05 9.84
C GLU A 57 3.86 -13.62 9.57
N SER A 58 3.28 -12.86 10.50
CA SER A 58 1.92 -12.33 10.35
C SER A 58 1.88 -11.29 9.24
N VAL A 59 2.85 -10.37 9.24
CA VAL A 59 2.94 -9.31 8.21
C VAL A 59 3.15 -9.93 6.82
N TYR A 60 4.04 -10.91 6.71
CA TYR A 60 4.31 -11.62 5.46
C TYR A 60 3.08 -12.38 4.95
N TYR A 61 2.29 -13.00 5.83
CA TYR A 61 1.03 -13.63 5.45
C TYR A 61 0.06 -12.64 4.78
N TYR A 62 -0.13 -11.45 5.38
CA TYR A 62 -0.98 -10.42 4.79
C TYR A 62 -0.41 -9.87 3.48
N TYR A 63 0.90 -9.60 3.45
CA TYR A 63 1.60 -9.15 2.25
C TYR A 63 1.38 -10.13 1.08
N ARG A 64 1.62 -11.43 1.31
CA ARG A 64 1.42 -12.48 0.31
C ARG A 64 -0.03 -12.58 -0.14
N LYS A 65 -0.98 -12.50 0.79
CA LYS A 65 -2.41 -12.55 0.48
C LYS A 65 -2.85 -11.36 -0.39
N TRP A 66 -2.37 -10.16 -0.10
CA TRP A 66 -2.69 -8.97 -0.88
C TRP A 66 -1.96 -8.93 -2.22
N ALA A 67 -0.72 -9.42 -2.26
CA ALA A 67 0.01 -9.60 -3.52
C ALA A 67 -0.70 -10.58 -4.46
N SER A 68 -1.26 -11.70 -3.94
CA SER A 68 -2.04 -12.64 -4.78
C SER A 68 -3.41 -12.11 -5.23
N LEU A 69 -3.87 -11.01 -4.64
CA LEU A 69 -5.15 -10.38 -4.96
C LEU A 69 -4.95 -9.08 -5.77
N ASP A 70 -3.74 -8.82 -6.27
CA ASP A 70 -3.36 -7.61 -7.01
C ASP A 70 -3.76 -6.30 -6.31
N VAL A 71 -3.80 -6.34 -4.97
CA VAL A 71 -4.22 -5.20 -4.14
C VAL A 71 -3.27 -4.02 -4.28
N PHE A 72 -1.98 -4.30 -4.42
CA PHE A 72 -0.96 -3.26 -4.60
C PHE A 72 -1.09 -2.60 -5.96
N ASP A 73 -1.32 -3.37 -7.03
CA ASP A 73 -1.54 -2.84 -8.37
C ASP A 73 -2.82 -2.01 -8.42
N LEU A 74 -3.90 -2.49 -7.80
CA LEU A 74 -5.15 -1.73 -7.70
C LEU A 74 -4.97 -0.41 -6.95
N LEU A 75 -4.19 -0.38 -5.87
CA LEU A 75 -3.84 0.86 -5.16
C LEU A 75 -3.00 1.79 -6.02
N LEU A 76 -1.98 1.27 -6.70
CA LEU A 76 -1.10 2.04 -7.58
C LEU A 76 -1.86 2.63 -8.77
N ASP A 77 -2.75 1.86 -9.41
CA ASP A 77 -3.56 2.32 -10.53
C ASP A 77 -4.56 3.38 -10.11
N ARG A 78 -5.14 3.26 -8.90
CA ARG A 78 -6.01 4.30 -8.34
C ARG A 78 -5.22 5.59 -8.06
N LEU A 79 -4.03 5.49 -7.47
CA LEU A 79 -3.15 6.65 -7.25
C LEU A 79 -2.70 7.28 -8.57
N ARG A 80 -2.29 6.48 -9.56
CA ARG A 80 -1.94 6.94 -10.91
C ARG A 80 -3.14 7.60 -11.61
N GLY A 81 -4.34 7.07 -11.43
CA GLY A 81 -5.58 7.67 -11.90
C GLY A 81 -5.81 9.06 -11.31
N HIS A 82 -5.65 9.22 -10.00
CA HIS A 82 -5.73 10.53 -9.34
C HIS A 82 -4.66 11.51 -9.83
N VAL A 83 -3.40 11.07 -9.97
CA VAL A 83 -2.30 11.92 -10.46
C VAL A 83 -2.49 12.28 -11.95
N ARG A 84 -3.09 11.40 -12.77
CA ARG A 84 -3.45 11.70 -14.16
C ARG A 84 -4.57 12.75 -14.25
N VAL A 85 -5.56 12.67 -13.36
CA VAL A 85 -6.66 13.63 -13.31
C VAL A 85 -6.20 14.99 -12.77
N GLU A 86 -5.33 15.03 -11.76
CA GLU A 86 -4.75 16.30 -11.28
C GLU A 86 -3.81 16.95 -12.29
N ARG A 87 -3.18 16.17 -13.17
CA ARG A 87 -2.24 16.69 -14.17
C ARG A 87 -2.87 17.16 -15.48
N SER A 88 -4.20 17.12 -15.66
CA SER A 88 -4.86 17.52 -16.92
C SER A 88 -4.04 17.12 -18.16
N GLN A 89 -3.53 15.89 -18.20
CA GLN A 89 -2.84 15.37 -19.38
C GLN A 89 -3.77 14.36 -20.05
N ASN A 90 -4.13 14.74 -21.27
CA ASN A 90 -5.08 14.11 -22.17
C ASN A 90 -5.02 12.57 -22.14
N MET A 91 -6.22 11.98 -22.23
CA MET A 91 -6.51 10.54 -22.26
C MET A 91 -5.89 9.75 -23.43
N GLU A 92 -4.99 10.33 -24.22
CA GLU A 92 -4.37 9.65 -25.35
C GLU A 92 -2.86 9.49 -25.11
N PRO A 93 -2.29 8.29 -25.27
CA PRO A 93 -0.86 8.21 -25.49
C PRO A 93 -0.58 8.94 -26.80
N SER A 94 -0.10 10.18 -26.70
CA SER A 94 0.43 10.92 -27.84
C SER A 94 1.73 10.23 -28.25
N VAL A 95 1.59 9.10 -28.94
CA VAL A 95 2.64 8.49 -29.74
C VAL A 95 2.74 9.34 -31.00
N GLY A 96 3.32 10.51 -30.85
CA GLY A 96 4.00 11.17 -31.94
C GLY A 96 5.38 10.55 -32.08
N ILE A 97 5.80 10.37 -33.34
CA ILE A 97 7.19 10.36 -33.83
C ILE A 97 7.86 8.96 -33.85
N TYR A 98 8.34 8.35 -34.95
CA TYR A 98 8.43 8.60 -36.40
C TYR A 98 8.57 7.24 -37.13
N ARG A 99 7.93 7.03 -38.28
CA ARG A 99 8.62 6.58 -39.51
C ARG A 99 7.80 6.91 -40.75
#